data_AF-A0A6N4AD97-F1
#
_entry.id   AF-A0A6N4AD97-F1
#
_cell.length_a   1.000
_cell.length_b   1.000
_cell.length_c   1.000
_cell.angle_alpha   90.00
_cell.angle_beta   90.00
_cell.angle_gamma   90.00
#
_symmetry.space_group_name_H-M   'P 1'
#
loop_
_entity.id
_entity.type
_entity.pdbx_description
1 polymer ?
#
loop_
_entity_poly.entity_id
_entity_poly.type
_entity_poly.pdbx_seq_one_letter_code
_entity_poly.pdbx_strand_id
1 'polypeptide(L)'
;MRKFYILLLAVSFGNSYSQTVIFSENMGTPPTNPAQTPIASHTFQNSNPIIFTGDAVMVLPNNPDIAMPSSGYEGASGGGCTAIFATDKTFMIEGINTSNYSNITLSFGQLKGNSQNSNTIIIETSPDGTVWAPLTYTGIIGSLTTWSLITTTGAIPATQNLRIRFKNPPSTVSAFRIDDIKLTGNSLGVKESNIAGLKLYPNPVTNGKLYIVSDTNIEKKSYYLQCFRKISSKHYCY
;
A
#
# COMPACT_ATOMS: atom_id res chain seq x y z
N MET A 1 -17.93 -8.75 -57.17
CA MET A 1 -18.22 -9.35 -55.84
C MET A 1 -16.98 -9.24 -54.97
N ARG A 2 -16.90 -8.25 -54.07
CA ARG A 2 -15.80 -8.12 -53.10
C ARG A 2 -16.40 -8.31 -51.70
N LYS A 3 -15.95 -9.35 -50.99
CA LYS A 3 -16.44 -9.75 -49.68
C LYS A 3 -15.81 -8.85 -48.61
N PHE A 4 -16.64 -8.18 -47.81
CA PHE A 4 -16.20 -7.50 -46.60
C PHE A 4 -16.00 -8.54 -45.50
N TYR A 5 -14.78 -8.69 -45.02
CA TYR A 5 -14.48 -9.48 -43.82
C TYR A 5 -14.38 -8.52 -42.64
N ILE A 6 -15.39 -8.55 -41.75
CA ILE A 6 -15.31 -7.90 -40.44
C ILE A 6 -14.52 -8.82 -39.52
N LEU A 7 -13.33 -8.37 -39.12
CA LEU A 7 -12.53 -9.01 -38.09
C LEU A 7 -13.13 -8.62 -36.73
N LEU A 8 -13.81 -9.56 -36.07
CA LEU A 8 -14.34 -9.38 -34.72
C LEU A 8 -13.18 -9.43 -33.72
N LEU A 9 -12.75 -8.26 -33.22
CA LEU A 9 -11.74 -8.13 -32.17
C LEU A 9 -12.39 -8.53 -30.83
N ALA A 10 -12.18 -9.78 -30.39
CA ALA A 10 -12.55 -10.21 -29.05
C ALA A 10 -11.60 -9.56 -28.04
N VAL A 11 -11.99 -8.43 -27.46
CA VAL A 11 -11.31 -7.83 -26.31
C VAL A 11 -11.60 -8.72 -25.10
N SER A 12 -10.64 -9.53 -24.70
CA SER A 12 -10.66 -10.19 -23.40
C SER A 12 -10.52 -9.11 -22.32
N PHE A 13 -11.62 -8.78 -21.65
CA PHE A 13 -11.58 -8.04 -20.41
C PHE A 13 -10.94 -8.93 -19.33
N GLY A 14 -9.61 -8.85 -19.21
CA GLY A 14 -8.94 -9.28 -18.00
C GLY A 14 -9.49 -8.48 -16.83
N ASN A 15 -9.67 -9.11 -15.67
CA ASN A 15 -10.04 -8.40 -14.44
C ASN A 15 -8.89 -7.47 -14.06
N SER A 16 -8.90 -6.23 -14.56
CA SER A 16 -8.02 -5.18 -14.07
C SER A 16 -8.58 -4.74 -12.72
N TYR A 17 -7.88 -5.11 -11.64
CA TYR A 17 -8.11 -4.45 -10.36
C TYR A 17 -7.74 -2.98 -10.53
N SER A 18 -8.71 -2.08 -10.34
CA SER A 18 -8.44 -0.66 -10.39
C SER A 18 -7.56 -0.30 -9.18
N GLN A 19 -6.31 0.04 -9.45
CA GLN A 19 -5.38 0.52 -8.44
C GLN A 19 -5.94 1.81 -7.84
N THR A 20 -6.10 1.84 -6.53
CA THR A 20 -6.65 2.95 -5.76
C THR A 20 -5.54 3.64 -4.98
N VAL A 21 -5.60 4.97 -4.86
CA VAL A 21 -4.72 5.73 -3.95
C VAL A 21 -5.22 5.53 -2.52
N ILE A 22 -4.36 4.98 -1.67
CA ILE A 22 -4.64 4.70 -0.25
C ILE A 22 -4.23 5.90 0.60
N PHE A 23 -3.09 6.49 0.27
CA PHE A 23 -2.50 7.63 0.96
C PHE A 23 -1.68 8.46 -0.02
N SER A 24 -1.68 9.78 0.15
CA SER A 24 -0.80 10.69 -0.58
C SER A 24 -0.40 11.88 0.29
N GLU A 25 0.88 12.22 0.31
CA GLU A 25 1.43 13.38 1.00
C GLU A 25 2.36 14.16 0.06
N ASN A 26 2.01 15.42 -0.21
CA ASN A 26 2.78 16.34 -1.07
C ASN A 26 3.76 17.23 -0.29
N MET A 27 3.95 16.98 1.00
CA MET A 27 4.89 17.67 1.89
C MET A 27 4.59 19.16 2.14
N GLY A 28 3.57 19.74 1.51
CA GLY A 28 3.18 21.14 1.68
C GLY A 28 4.29 22.12 1.31
N THR A 29 4.30 23.30 1.94
CA THR A 29 5.36 24.31 1.73
C THR A 29 5.79 24.84 3.10
N PRO A 30 7.03 24.59 3.55
CA PRO A 30 7.52 25.12 4.82
C PRO A 30 7.68 26.65 4.77
N PRO A 31 7.72 27.36 5.91
CA PRO A 31 7.95 28.80 5.97
C PRO A 31 9.35 29.16 5.44
N THR A 32 9.52 30.37 4.93
CA THR A 32 10.78 30.85 4.33
C THR A 32 11.90 31.10 5.35
N ASN A 33 11.54 31.32 6.61
CA ASN A 33 12.45 31.53 7.71
C ASN A 33 11.88 30.83 8.97
N PRO A 34 12.58 29.87 9.58
CA PRO A 34 13.92 29.36 9.23
C PRO A 34 13.95 28.56 7.92
N ALA A 35 15.13 28.46 7.29
CA ALA A 35 15.32 27.71 6.04
C ALA A 35 15.07 26.19 6.16
N GLN A 36 15.02 25.68 7.40
CA GLN A 36 14.72 24.31 7.75
C GLN A 36 13.66 24.32 8.86
N THR A 37 12.57 23.58 8.68
CA THR A 37 11.50 23.45 9.67
C THR A 37 11.53 22.03 10.25
N PRO A 38 11.61 21.85 11.58
CA PRO A 38 11.50 20.53 12.20
C PRO A 38 10.20 19.82 11.81
N ILE A 39 10.22 18.50 11.64
CA ILE A 39 9.01 17.71 11.30
C ILE A 39 7.85 18.01 12.26
N ALA A 40 8.12 18.05 13.56
CA ALA A 40 7.12 18.30 14.60
C ALA A 40 6.49 19.71 14.55
N SER A 41 7.09 20.65 13.82
CA SER A 41 6.61 22.04 13.69
C SER A 41 6.03 22.32 12.30
N HIS A 42 6.06 21.35 11.38
CA HIS A 42 5.54 21.51 10.03
C HIS A 42 4.08 21.09 9.92
N THR A 43 3.33 21.80 9.07
CA THR A 43 1.96 21.45 8.72
C THR A 43 1.96 20.63 7.42
N PHE A 44 1.74 19.33 7.53
CA PHE A 44 1.61 18.41 6.41
C PHE A 44 0.21 18.49 5.76
N GLN A 45 0.08 17.96 4.55
CA GLN A 45 -1.23 17.85 3.87
C GLN A 45 -2.19 16.98 4.69
N ASN A 46 -1.68 15.90 5.26
CA ASN A 46 -2.45 15.02 6.12
C ASN A 46 -2.30 15.40 7.60
N SER A 47 -3.32 15.10 8.38
CA SER A 47 -3.34 15.29 9.83
C SER A 47 -4.02 14.07 10.49
N ASN A 48 -4.40 14.19 11.77
CA ASN A 48 -5.04 13.13 12.56
C ASN A 48 -6.05 12.31 11.71
N PRO A 49 -5.89 10.98 11.57
CA PRO A 49 -5.05 10.07 12.36
C PRO A 49 -3.59 9.95 11.95
N ILE A 50 -3.15 10.63 10.90
CA ILE A 50 -1.78 10.54 10.41
C ILE A 50 -0.85 11.38 11.29
N ILE A 51 0.27 10.79 11.69
CA ILE A 51 1.30 11.42 12.51
C ILE A 51 2.63 11.36 11.77
N PHE A 52 3.33 12.50 11.74
CA PHE A 52 4.66 12.63 11.16
C PHE A 52 5.68 12.88 12.26
N THR A 53 6.76 12.11 12.31
CA THR A 53 7.80 12.23 13.33
C THR A 53 9.20 11.98 12.74
N GLY A 54 10.22 12.17 13.58
CA GLY A 54 11.61 11.93 13.24
C GLY A 54 12.45 13.21 13.26
N ASP A 55 13.73 13.01 12.97
CA ASP A 55 14.77 14.04 13.09
C ASP A 55 15.15 14.67 11.74
N ALA A 56 14.44 14.29 10.66
CA ALA A 56 14.53 14.96 9.38
C ALA A 56 14.05 16.42 9.50
N VAL A 57 14.19 17.18 8.42
CA VAL A 57 13.71 18.57 8.35
C VAL A 57 12.97 18.82 7.06
N MET A 58 11.95 19.67 7.11
CA MET A 58 11.31 20.21 5.92
C MET A 58 12.15 21.35 5.38
N VAL A 59 12.36 21.35 4.07
CA VAL A 59 13.17 22.36 3.37
C VAL A 59 12.39 23.01 2.24
N LEU A 60 12.63 24.30 2.04
CA LEU A 60 11.94 25.13 1.06
C LEU A 60 12.37 24.83 -0.39
N PRO A 61 11.48 24.95 -1.37
CA PRO A 61 11.79 24.75 -2.79
C PRO A 61 12.88 25.68 -3.33
N ASN A 62 12.96 26.91 -2.81
CA ASN A 62 13.72 28.01 -3.42
C ASN A 62 15.08 28.27 -2.77
N ASN A 63 15.58 27.36 -1.93
CA ASN A 63 16.92 27.47 -1.37
C ASN A 63 17.91 26.66 -2.23
N PRO A 64 18.66 27.29 -3.16
CA PRO A 64 19.51 26.56 -4.12
C PRO A 64 20.61 25.71 -3.47
N ASP A 65 20.98 26.01 -2.22
CA ASP A 65 21.99 25.26 -1.47
C ASP A 65 21.40 24.05 -0.73
N ILE A 66 20.07 24.00 -0.53
CA ILE A 66 19.41 23.07 0.40
C ILE A 66 18.20 22.34 -0.21
N ALA A 67 17.51 22.84 -1.23
CA ALA A 67 16.42 22.14 -1.91
C ALA A 67 16.13 22.67 -3.33
N MET A 68 15.49 21.82 -4.11
CA MET A 68 14.93 22.16 -5.42
C MET A 68 13.49 21.64 -5.46
N PRO A 69 12.56 22.35 -6.12
CA PRO A 69 11.19 21.87 -6.27
C PRO A 69 11.19 20.48 -6.93
N SER A 70 10.39 19.56 -6.38
CA SER A 70 10.15 18.28 -7.04
C SER A 70 9.62 18.51 -8.46
N SER A 71 10.22 17.80 -9.42
CA SER A 71 9.94 18.00 -10.85
C SER A 71 10.40 16.79 -11.68
N GLY A 72 10.06 16.76 -12.97
CA GLY A 72 10.57 15.75 -13.89
C GLY A 72 9.89 14.36 -13.81
N TYR A 73 8.84 14.21 -12.99
CA TYR A 73 7.97 13.03 -12.98
C TYR A 73 6.50 13.42 -12.88
N GLU A 74 5.60 12.49 -13.27
CA GLU A 74 4.15 12.70 -13.20
C GLU A 74 3.67 12.80 -11.75
N GLY A 75 2.93 13.87 -11.44
CA GLY A 75 2.41 14.12 -10.10
C GLY A 75 3.39 14.81 -9.15
N ALA A 76 4.50 15.38 -9.65
CA ALA A 76 5.41 16.21 -8.86
C ALA A 76 4.70 17.47 -8.34
N SER A 77 4.77 17.74 -7.03
CA SER A 77 4.06 18.87 -6.41
C SER A 77 4.82 20.19 -6.42
N GLY A 78 6.16 20.16 -6.39
CA GLY A 78 7.02 21.34 -6.45
C GLY A 78 6.98 22.25 -5.21
N GLY A 79 6.41 21.78 -4.10
CA GLY A 79 6.37 22.50 -2.82
C GLY A 79 7.68 22.38 -2.05
N GLY A 80 7.59 22.09 -0.75
CA GLY A 80 8.74 21.69 0.06
C GLY A 80 9.04 20.20 -0.09
N CYS A 81 10.16 19.77 0.46
CA CYS A 81 10.46 18.35 0.56
C CYS A 81 11.00 18.01 1.95
N THR A 82 10.95 16.73 2.31
CA THR A 82 11.61 16.24 3.51
C THR A 82 13.06 15.95 3.20
N ALA A 83 13.98 16.61 3.90
CA ALA A 83 15.41 16.38 3.79
C ALA A 83 15.95 15.60 4.97
N ILE A 84 16.78 14.61 4.68
CA ILE A 84 17.35 13.67 5.65
C ILE A 84 18.88 13.77 5.52
N PHE A 85 19.46 14.70 6.27
CA PHE A 85 20.81 15.25 6.04
C PHE A 85 21.95 14.71 6.93
N ALA A 86 21.74 13.64 7.67
CA ALA A 86 22.83 12.99 8.40
C ALA A 86 22.56 11.50 8.56
N THR A 87 23.62 10.76 8.87
CA THR A 87 23.56 9.34 9.20
C THR A 87 22.48 9.07 10.25
N ASP A 88 21.69 8.02 10.03
CA ASP A 88 20.64 7.53 10.94
C ASP A 88 19.52 8.52 11.26
N LYS A 89 19.43 9.65 10.56
CA LYS A 89 18.27 10.53 10.64
C LYS A 89 17.07 9.87 9.97
N THR A 90 15.90 10.08 10.57
CA THR A 90 14.66 9.41 10.16
C THR A 90 13.55 10.40 9.86
N PHE A 91 12.69 10.01 8.94
CA PHE A 91 11.34 10.55 8.79
C PHE A 91 10.35 9.39 8.86
N MET A 92 9.31 9.53 9.67
CA MET A 92 8.34 8.48 9.91
C MET A 92 6.93 9.01 9.73
N ILE A 93 6.10 8.18 9.08
CA ILE A 93 4.67 8.40 8.88
C ILE A 93 3.95 7.26 9.59
N GLU A 94 2.96 7.59 10.41
CA GLU A 94 2.16 6.61 11.16
C GLU A 94 0.67 6.86 10.95
N GLY A 95 -0.17 5.86 11.27
CA GLY A 95 -1.62 6.00 11.29
C GLY A 95 -2.32 5.66 9.97
N ILE A 96 -1.59 5.18 8.96
CA ILE A 96 -2.20 4.87 7.66
C ILE A 96 -2.98 3.56 7.76
N ASN A 97 -4.30 3.58 7.53
CA ASN A 97 -5.11 2.38 7.51
C ASN A 97 -5.09 1.71 6.13
N THR A 98 -4.43 0.56 6.06
CA THR A 98 -4.30 -0.27 4.87
C THR A 98 -5.13 -1.56 4.92
N SER A 99 -5.98 -1.74 5.94
CA SER A 99 -6.69 -3.00 6.22
C SER A 99 -7.56 -3.51 5.06
N ASN A 100 -8.11 -2.59 4.26
CA ASN A 100 -8.99 -2.91 3.14
C ASN A 100 -8.26 -2.95 1.80
N TYR A 101 -6.94 -3.12 1.79
CA TYR A 101 -6.15 -3.08 0.57
C TYR A 101 -5.18 -4.26 0.49
N SER A 102 -4.89 -4.67 -0.74
CA SER A 102 -3.87 -5.67 -1.08
C SER A 102 -2.99 -5.14 -2.21
N ASN A 103 -1.88 -5.83 -2.50
CA ASN A 103 -0.91 -5.42 -3.53
C ASN A 103 -0.46 -3.96 -3.35
N ILE A 104 -0.22 -3.58 -2.09
CA ILE A 104 0.09 -2.21 -1.72
C ILE A 104 1.52 -1.89 -2.18
N THR A 105 1.67 -0.77 -2.88
CA THR A 105 2.94 -0.28 -3.41
C THR A 105 3.18 1.14 -2.91
N LEU A 106 4.42 1.42 -2.51
CA LEU A 106 4.88 2.76 -2.15
C LEU A 106 5.63 3.37 -3.34
N SER A 107 5.30 4.62 -3.66
CA SER A 107 6.10 5.49 -4.51
C SER A 107 6.35 6.85 -3.88
N PHE A 108 7.42 7.52 -4.29
CA PHE A 108 7.80 8.85 -3.81
C PHE A 108 8.80 9.49 -4.78
N GLY A 109 8.81 10.82 -4.85
CA GLY A 109 9.88 11.57 -5.49
C GLY A 109 11.14 11.54 -4.65
N GLN A 110 12.28 11.31 -5.30
CA GLN A 110 13.59 11.32 -4.64
C GLN A 110 14.57 12.23 -5.37
N LEU A 111 15.30 13.03 -4.60
CA LEU A 111 16.50 13.74 -5.03
C LEU A 111 17.66 13.37 -4.09
N LYS A 112 18.84 13.10 -4.64
CA LYS A 112 20.02 12.71 -3.86
C LYS A 112 21.15 13.74 -3.99
N GLY A 113 21.91 13.92 -2.92
CA GLY A 113 23.00 14.90 -2.85
C GLY A 113 24.38 14.40 -3.28
N ASN A 114 24.55 13.13 -3.69
CA ASN A 114 25.83 12.59 -4.18
C ASN A 114 25.69 11.70 -5.44
N SER A 115 26.72 11.71 -6.29
CA SER A 115 26.72 11.09 -7.62
C SER A 115 27.34 9.69 -7.59
N GLN A 116 27.99 9.34 -6.48
CA GLN A 116 28.68 8.07 -6.29
C GLN A 116 27.69 6.94 -5.96
N ASN A 117 27.72 5.89 -6.78
CA ASN A 117 27.01 4.61 -6.60
C ASN A 117 25.47 4.67 -6.55
N SER A 118 24.84 3.50 -6.70
CA SER A 118 23.40 3.26 -6.53
C SER A 118 23.02 3.26 -5.04
N ASN A 119 23.34 4.34 -4.32
CA ASN A 119 22.98 4.48 -2.91
C ASN A 119 21.46 4.61 -2.77
N THR A 120 20.90 3.87 -1.83
CA THR A 120 19.47 3.87 -1.53
C THR A 120 19.24 4.43 -0.13
N ILE A 121 18.16 5.19 0.04
CA ILE A 121 17.61 5.42 1.37
C ILE A 121 17.08 4.10 1.93
N ILE A 122 17.21 3.89 3.24
CA ILE A 122 16.61 2.73 3.90
C ILE A 122 15.12 3.03 4.08
N ILE A 123 14.26 2.14 3.60
CA ILE A 123 12.82 2.26 3.72
C ILE A 123 12.30 1.00 4.41
N GLU A 124 11.51 1.20 5.45
CA GLU A 124 10.96 0.11 6.25
C GLU A 124 9.50 0.38 6.57
N THR A 125 8.71 -0.68 6.71
CA THR A 125 7.33 -0.60 7.18
C THR A 125 7.10 -1.43 8.43
N SER A 126 6.12 -1.03 9.23
CA SER A 126 5.78 -1.77 10.45
C SER A 126 4.29 -1.63 10.79
N PRO A 127 3.60 -2.72 11.17
CA PRO A 127 2.24 -2.64 11.70
C PRO A 127 2.19 -2.22 13.17
N ASP A 128 3.30 -2.34 13.92
CA ASP A 128 3.32 -2.21 15.39
C ASP A 128 4.40 -1.25 15.92
N GLY A 129 5.34 -0.80 15.08
CA GLY A 129 6.45 0.07 15.46
C GLY A 129 7.65 -0.65 16.07
N THR A 130 7.58 -1.97 16.26
CA THR A 130 8.62 -2.81 16.88
C THR A 130 9.34 -3.68 15.85
N VAL A 131 8.59 -4.34 14.95
CA VAL A 131 9.16 -5.18 13.89
C VAL A 131 9.08 -4.43 12.57
N TRP A 132 10.24 -4.24 11.94
CA TRP A 132 10.38 -3.44 10.73
C TRP A 132 10.73 -4.34 9.54
N ALA A 133 9.91 -4.30 8.49
CA ALA A 133 10.12 -5.03 7.25
C ALA A 133 10.68 -4.09 6.18
N PRO A 134 11.82 -4.42 5.53
CA PRO A 134 12.43 -3.54 4.54
C PRO A 134 11.63 -3.52 3.24
N LEU A 135 11.61 -2.36 2.60
CA LEU A 135 11.24 -2.18 1.20
C LEU A 135 12.51 -1.91 0.39
N THR A 136 12.55 -2.40 -0.85
CA THR A 136 13.73 -2.28 -1.72
C THR A 136 13.39 -1.52 -2.99
N TYR A 137 14.38 -0.90 -3.61
CA TYR A 137 14.26 -0.28 -4.93
C TYR A 137 15.63 -0.16 -5.57
N THR A 138 15.67 0.05 -6.89
CA THR A 138 16.92 0.29 -7.60
C THR A 138 17.37 1.74 -7.39
N GLY A 139 18.54 1.94 -6.79
CA GLY A 139 19.11 3.27 -6.58
C GLY A 139 19.40 4.01 -7.89
N ILE A 140 19.24 5.33 -7.88
CA ILE A 140 19.51 6.21 -9.02
C ILE A 140 21.03 6.32 -9.23
N ILE A 141 21.51 6.18 -10.47
CA ILE A 141 22.92 6.37 -10.83
C ILE A 141 23.11 7.75 -11.46
N GLY A 142 24.18 8.47 -11.09
CA GLY A 142 24.71 9.56 -11.90
C GLY A 142 24.04 10.94 -11.86
N SER A 143 22.95 11.16 -11.10
CA SER A 143 22.36 12.51 -10.96
C SER A 143 22.30 13.02 -9.53
N LEU A 144 22.71 14.29 -9.36
CA LEU A 144 22.65 15.09 -8.11
C LEU A 144 21.48 16.06 -8.07
N THR A 145 20.96 16.39 -9.24
CA THR A 145 20.08 17.54 -9.44
C THR A 145 18.77 17.15 -10.12
N THR A 146 18.53 15.86 -10.32
CA THR A 146 17.32 15.37 -10.96
C THR A 146 16.49 14.61 -9.95
N TRP A 147 15.27 15.09 -9.78
CA TRP A 147 14.22 14.37 -9.09
C TRP A 147 13.81 13.14 -9.91
N SER A 148 13.54 12.02 -9.25
CA SER A 148 13.04 10.82 -9.90
C SER A 148 11.96 10.16 -9.06
N LEU A 149 10.93 9.66 -9.72
CA LEU A 149 9.91 8.85 -9.07
C LEU A 149 10.48 7.47 -8.77
N ILE A 150 10.53 7.12 -7.49
CA ILE A 150 10.88 5.81 -7.00
C ILE A 150 9.62 5.02 -6.74
N THR A 151 9.62 3.75 -7.16
CA THR A 151 8.60 2.76 -6.79
C THR A 151 9.30 1.62 -6.09
N THR A 152 8.89 1.32 -4.86
CA THR A 152 9.49 0.25 -4.06
C THR A 152 8.88 -1.11 -4.37
N THR A 153 9.64 -2.16 -4.10
CA THR A 153 9.20 -3.55 -4.04
C THR A 153 9.30 -4.07 -2.60
N GLY A 154 8.49 -5.08 -2.30
CA GLY A 154 8.37 -5.65 -0.96
C GLY A 154 6.90 -5.80 -0.55
N ALA A 155 6.65 -6.57 0.51
CA ALA A 155 5.30 -6.76 1.03
C ALA A 155 4.98 -5.65 2.05
N ILE A 156 3.95 -4.85 1.77
CA ILE A 156 3.38 -3.90 2.73
C ILE A 156 2.13 -4.55 3.34
N PRO A 157 2.05 -4.70 4.68
CA PRO A 157 0.93 -5.40 5.31
C PRO A 157 -0.37 -4.59 5.24
N ALA A 158 -1.50 -5.30 5.20
CA ALA A 158 -2.82 -4.76 5.47
C ALA A 158 -3.00 -4.64 6.99
N THR A 159 -3.05 -3.41 7.51
CA THR A 159 -3.12 -3.12 8.95
C THR A 159 -3.87 -1.81 9.20
N GLN A 160 -4.42 -1.63 10.39
CA GLN A 160 -5.11 -0.40 10.77
C GLN A 160 -4.16 0.78 11.01
N ASN A 161 -2.90 0.48 11.31
CA ASN A 161 -1.88 1.47 11.63
C ASN A 161 -0.55 1.08 10.99
N LEU A 162 -0.45 1.31 9.68
CA LEU A 162 0.81 1.16 8.97
C LEU A 162 1.72 2.33 9.33
N ARG A 163 2.97 1.99 9.62
CA ARG A 163 4.08 2.92 9.77
C ARG A 163 5.05 2.76 8.63
N ILE A 164 5.57 3.87 8.13
CA ILE A 164 6.62 3.91 7.11
C ILE A 164 7.77 4.74 7.68
N ARG A 165 8.98 4.19 7.67
CA ARG A 165 10.19 4.88 8.10
C ARG A 165 11.17 5.00 6.94
N PHE A 166 11.57 6.22 6.67
CA PHE A 166 12.69 6.57 5.81
C PHE A 166 13.89 6.87 6.69
N LYS A 167 15.02 6.25 6.42
CA LYS A 167 16.26 6.41 7.19
C LYS A 167 17.44 6.58 6.25
N ASN A 168 18.24 7.62 6.51
CA ASN A 168 19.47 7.79 5.76
C ASN A 168 20.47 6.67 6.14
N PRO A 169 21.05 5.94 5.17
CA PRO A 169 22.06 4.92 5.45
C PRO A 169 23.27 5.49 6.20
N PRO A 170 24.03 4.63 6.91
CA PRO A 170 25.27 5.01 7.55
C PRO A 170 26.37 5.27 6.52
N SER A 171 26.32 6.45 5.91
CA SER A 171 27.33 6.98 4.99
C SER A 171 27.44 8.49 5.16
N THR A 172 28.67 8.99 5.23
CA THR A 172 28.99 10.41 5.49
C THR A 172 28.67 11.35 4.33
N VAL A 173 28.26 10.81 3.17
CA VAL A 173 28.05 11.58 1.94
C VAL A 173 26.59 11.61 1.46
N SER A 174 25.69 10.84 2.08
CA SER A 174 24.31 10.72 1.59
C SER A 174 23.39 11.75 2.21
N ALA A 175 22.91 12.68 1.38
CA ALA A 175 21.80 13.56 1.67
C ALA A 175 20.64 13.15 0.76
N PHE A 176 19.53 12.69 1.33
CA PHE A 176 18.33 12.37 0.57
C PHE A 176 17.27 13.41 0.82
N ARG A 177 16.54 13.74 -0.25
CA ARG A 177 15.31 14.51 -0.21
C ARG A 177 14.21 13.65 -0.78
N ILE A 178 13.08 13.64 -0.11
CA ILE A 178 11.90 12.87 -0.49
C ILE A 178 10.68 13.78 -0.53
N ASP A 179 9.80 13.50 -1.49
CA ASP A 179 8.56 14.24 -1.71
C ASP A 179 7.48 13.34 -2.33
N ASP A 180 6.24 13.81 -2.43
CA ASP A 180 5.13 13.17 -3.13
C ASP A 180 4.93 11.69 -2.77
N ILE A 181 4.93 11.41 -1.47
CA ILE A 181 4.79 10.05 -0.95
C ILE A 181 3.39 9.54 -1.25
N LYS A 182 3.28 8.37 -1.88
CA LYS A 182 2.02 7.78 -2.29
C LYS A 182 2.00 6.30 -2.02
N LEU A 183 0.91 5.83 -1.39
CA LEU A 183 0.56 4.43 -1.36
C LEU A 183 -0.58 4.17 -2.33
N THR A 184 -0.43 3.13 -3.13
CA THR A 184 -1.48 2.63 -3.99
C THR A 184 -1.70 1.15 -3.75
N GLY A 185 -2.89 0.63 -4.04
CA GLY A 185 -3.16 -0.80 -3.93
C GLY A 185 -4.52 -1.17 -4.49
N ASN A 186 -4.84 -2.45 -4.43
CA ASN A 186 -6.11 -2.98 -4.85
C ASN A 186 -7.08 -2.94 -3.68
N SER A 187 -8.22 -2.28 -3.85
CA SER A 187 -9.31 -2.33 -2.88
C SER A 187 -9.78 -3.77 -2.70
N LEU A 188 -9.76 -4.25 -1.47
CA LEU A 188 -10.42 -5.47 -1.06
C LEU A 188 -11.92 -5.16 -1.03
N GLY A 189 -12.59 -5.47 -2.13
CA GLY A 189 -14.03 -5.36 -2.18
C GLY A 189 -14.65 -6.30 -1.15
N VAL A 190 -15.69 -5.82 -0.47
CA VAL A 190 -16.67 -6.69 0.20
C VAL A 190 -17.53 -7.32 -0.90
N LYS A 191 -16.92 -8.12 -1.77
CA LYS A 191 -17.68 -8.96 -2.70
C LYS A 191 -18.41 -9.96 -1.82
N GLU A 192 -19.73 -9.88 -1.79
CA GLU A 192 -20.64 -10.86 -1.14
C GLU A 192 -21.06 -10.64 0.33
N SER A 193 -21.11 -9.42 0.90
CA SER A 193 -21.90 -9.23 2.16
C SER A 193 -23.41 -9.20 1.91
N ASN A 194 -23.82 -9.02 0.65
CA ASN A 194 -25.21 -9.10 0.21
C ASN A 194 -25.32 -10.22 -0.83
N ILE A 195 -25.24 -11.47 -0.39
CA ILE A 195 -25.65 -12.59 -1.22
C ILE A 195 -27.16 -12.46 -1.42
N ALA A 196 -27.59 -12.10 -2.63
CA ALA A 196 -29.01 -11.99 -2.96
C ALA A 196 -29.72 -13.33 -2.61
N GLY A 197 -30.74 -13.27 -1.75
CA GLY A 197 -31.46 -14.46 -1.26
C GLY A 197 -30.92 -15.08 0.02
N LEU A 198 -29.86 -14.53 0.64
CA LEU A 198 -29.43 -14.90 1.98
C LEU A 198 -30.06 -13.94 3.01
N LYS A 199 -31.13 -14.35 3.67
CA LYS A 199 -31.74 -13.60 4.77
C LYS A 199 -31.48 -14.33 6.10
N LEU A 200 -30.62 -13.77 6.94
CA LEU A 200 -30.38 -14.27 8.30
C LEU A 200 -31.43 -13.65 9.24
N TYR A 201 -32.56 -14.34 9.43
CA TYR A 201 -33.62 -13.93 10.36
C TYR A 201 -33.42 -14.49 11.77
N PRO A 202 -34.03 -13.89 12.79
CA PRO A 202 -33.44 -12.87 13.66
C PRO A 202 -32.43 -13.41 14.69
N ASN A 203 -32.09 -14.70 14.67
CA ASN A 203 -31.02 -15.24 15.49
C ASN A 203 -30.51 -16.55 14.88
N PRO A 204 -29.44 -16.52 14.07
CA PRO A 204 -29.02 -17.71 13.34
C PRO A 204 -28.24 -18.66 14.25
N VAL A 205 -27.99 -18.29 15.51
CA VAL A 205 -27.21 -19.08 16.46
C VAL A 205 -28.08 -19.52 17.63
N THR A 206 -28.38 -20.81 17.65
CA THR A 206 -28.84 -21.53 18.86
C THR A 206 -27.78 -22.56 19.20
N ASN A 207 -27.29 -22.59 20.45
CA ASN A 207 -26.24 -23.51 20.90
C ASN A 207 -24.93 -23.48 20.06
N GLY A 208 -24.51 -22.30 19.59
CA GLY A 208 -23.24 -22.13 18.87
C GLY A 208 -23.20 -22.66 17.43
N LYS A 209 -24.34 -23.04 16.85
CA LYS A 209 -24.44 -23.44 15.43
C LYS A 209 -25.18 -22.37 14.62
N LEU A 210 -24.59 -21.97 13.51
CA LEU A 210 -25.15 -21.04 12.53
C LEU A 210 -26.05 -21.79 11.54
N TYR A 211 -27.31 -21.38 11.42
CA TYR A 211 -28.24 -21.94 10.43
C TYR A 211 -28.42 -20.97 9.26
N ILE A 212 -28.10 -21.42 8.04
CA ILE A 212 -28.32 -20.70 6.78
C ILE A 212 -29.48 -21.38 6.04
N VAL A 213 -30.53 -20.62 5.72
CA VAL A 213 -31.65 -21.05 4.89
C VAL A 213 -31.66 -20.19 3.63
N SER A 214 -31.70 -20.81 2.45
CA SER A 214 -31.82 -20.12 1.16
C SER A 214 -33.25 -20.24 0.62
N ASP A 215 -33.75 -19.18 -0.02
CA ASP A 215 -35.12 -19.09 -0.59
C ASP A 215 -35.38 -20.06 -1.77
N THR A 216 -34.42 -20.90 -2.15
CA THR A 216 -34.63 -22.02 -3.07
C THR A 216 -34.95 -23.30 -2.31
N ASN A 217 -36.25 -23.58 -2.16
CA ASN A 217 -36.80 -24.91 -1.82
C ASN A 217 -36.61 -25.92 -2.97
N ILE A 218 -35.40 -26.07 -3.49
CA ILE A 218 -35.02 -27.28 -4.22
C ILE A 218 -34.20 -28.09 -3.22
N GLU A 219 -34.78 -29.14 -2.68
CA GLU A 219 -34.06 -30.15 -1.91
C GLU A 219 -32.81 -30.60 -2.69
N LYS A 220 -31.64 -30.01 -2.40
CA LYS A 220 -30.38 -30.69 -2.69
C LYS A 220 -30.17 -31.67 -1.55
N LYS A 221 -30.68 -32.90 -1.75
CA LYS A 221 -30.24 -34.06 -0.98
C LYS A 221 -28.72 -34.11 -1.05
N SER A 222 -28.07 -33.73 0.05
CA SER A 222 -26.64 -33.99 0.25
C SER A 222 -26.53 -35.49 0.53
N TYR A 223 -26.29 -36.27 -0.53
CA TYR A 223 -26.02 -37.69 -0.39
C TYR A 223 -24.61 -37.86 0.18
N TYR A 224 -24.52 -38.13 1.48
CA TYR A 224 -23.34 -38.78 2.02
C TYR A 224 -23.31 -40.22 1.48
N LEU A 225 -22.34 -40.53 0.62
CA LEU A 225 -22.03 -41.92 0.26
C LEU A 225 -21.44 -42.61 1.50
N GLN A 226 -22.27 -43.31 2.26
CA GLN A 226 -21.78 -44.31 3.22
C GLN A 226 -21.90 -45.69 2.55
N CYS A 227 -20.80 -46.14 1.95
CA CYS A 227 -20.71 -47.48 1.37
C CYS A 227 -20.42 -48.47 2.51
N PHE A 228 -21.43 -49.19 3.00
CA PHE A 228 -21.23 -50.39 3.80
C PHE A 228 -21.89 -51.60 3.12
N ARG A 229 -21.03 -52.50 2.63
CA ARG A 229 -21.34 -53.80 2.02
C ARG A 229 -22.22 -54.64 2.94
N LYS A 230 -23.34 -55.13 2.41
CA LYS A 230 -24.18 -56.16 3.03
C LYS A 230 -23.51 -57.52 2.81
N ILE A 231 -23.00 -58.15 3.87
CA ILE A 231 -22.62 -59.58 3.84
C ILE A 231 -23.83 -60.38 4.35
N SER A 232 -24.26 -61.32 3.52
CA SER A 232 -25.37 -62.26 3.70
C SER A 232 -24.97 -63.46 4.57
N SER A 233 -25.99 -64.23 4.99
CA SER A 233 -26.00 -65.50 5.76
C SER A 233 -26.19 -65.30 7.28
N LYS A 234 -27.05 -66.02 8.02
CA LYS A 234 -27.53 -67.41 7.94
C LYS A 234 -28.84 -67.63 8.73
N HIS A 235 -29.66 -68.53 8.21
CA HIS A 235 -30.28 -69.72 8.85
C HIS A 235 -31.45 -69.58 9.86
N TYR A 236 -32.43 -70.46 9.61
CA TYR A 236 -33.63 -70.81 10.38
C TYR A 236 -33.36 -71.24 11.83
N CYS A 237 -34.34 -71.04 12.71
CA CYS A 237 -34.98 -72.10 13.49
C CYS A 237 -36.29 -71.58 14.14
N TYR A 238 -37.22 -72.51 14.34
CA TYR A 238 -38.56 -72.36 14.94
C TYR A 238 -38.53 -71.83 16.38
#